data_AF-A0A5N8X561-F1
#
_entry.id   AF-A0A5N8X561-F1
#
_cell.length_a   1.000
_cell.length_b   1.000
_cell.length_c   1.000
_cell.angle_alpha   90.00
_cell.angle_beta   90.00
_cell.angle_gamma   90.00
#
_symmetry.space_group_name_H-M   'P 1'
#
loop_
_entity.id
_entity.type
_entity.pdbx_description
1 polymer ?
#
loop_
_entity_poly.entity_id
_entity_poly.type
_entity_poly.pdbx_seq_one_letter_code
_entity_poly.pdbx_strand_id
1 'polypeptide(L)'
;MTSDVLAPLDLAFWNIESAQHPMHLGALGVFAAHSPTAGVHAADLLAARAAAVPGLRMRIRDVWRPLAFAPSFPTAFGGAVREPTRDFDPLDHVRLHAPTADFHAVAGSLMQRPLERGKPPWEAHVLPGEDGTSFAVLFKFHHALADGLRALTLAAAVMDPMDM
;
A
#
# COMPACT_ATOMS: atom_id res chain seq x y z
N MET A 1 -6.21 -3.49 -18.31
CA MET A 1 -6.74 -2.22 -17.77
C MET A 1 -5.91 -1.08 -18.35
N THR A 2 -6.57 -0.01 -18.77
CA THR A 2 -5.95 1.17 -19.39
C THR A 2 -5.30 2.07 -18.35
N SER A 3 -4.36 2.91 -18.78
CA SER A 3 -3.78 3.94 -17.93
C SER A 3 -4.79 5.06 -17.70
N ASP A 4 -5.02 5.44 -16.45
CA ASP A 4 -6.02 6.45 -16.08
C ASP A 4 -5.37 7.62 -15.34
N VAL A 5 -5.83 8.84 -15.60
CA VAL A 5 -5.31 10.06 -14.93
C VAL A 5 -5.75 10.07 -13.46
N LEU A 6 -4.86 10.50 -12.55
CA LEU A 6 -5.23 10.68 -11.15
C LEU A 6 -6.29 11.77 -11.01
N ALA A 7 -7.26 11.51 -10.12
CA ALA A 7 -8.20 12.54 -9.71
C ALA A 7 -7.45 13.69 -9.00
N PRO A 8 -7.96 14.93 -9.01
CA PRO A 8 -7.26 16.08 -8.43
C PRO A 8 -6.82 15.89 -6.98
N LEU A 9 -7.63 15.24 -6.14
CA LEU A 9 -7.30 14.96 -4.75
C LEU A 9 -6.16 13.94 -4.62
N ASP A 10 -6.20 12.87 -5.40
CA ASP A 10 -5.14 11.85 -5.44
C ASP A 10 -3.81 12.47 -5.89
N LEU A 11 -3.86 13.34 -6.91
CA LEU A 11 -2.69 14.06 -7.41
C LEU A 11 -2.15 15.04 -6.35
N ALA A 12 -3.03 15.69 -5.59
CA ALA A 12 -2.61 16.57 -4.49
C ALA A 12 -1.85 15.77 -3.42
N PHE A 13 -2.39 14.64 -2.95
CA PHE A 13 -1.69 13.77 -1.98
C PHE A 13 -0.34 13.28 -2.52
N TRP A 14 -0.29 12.89 -3.80
CA TRP A 14 0.95 12.47 -4.44
C TRP A 14 2.01 13.58 -4.50
N ASN A 15 1.59 14.83 -4.70
CA ASN A 15 2.50 15.97 -4.83
C ASN A 15 2.96 16.55 -3.48
N ILE A 16 2.14 16.50 -2.43
CA ILE A 16 2.49 17.06 -1.10
C ILE A 16 3.27 16.08 -0.22
N GLU A 17 3.36 14.81 -0.61
CA GLU A 17 4.13 13.81 0.11
C GLU A 17 5.61 14.21 0.23
N SER A 18 6.18 13.98 1.41
CA SER A 18 7.61 14.15 1.66
C SER A 18 8.10 13.13 2.68
N ALA A 19 9.41 13.02 2.85
CA ALA A 19 10.00 12.17 3.88
C ALA A 19 9.54 12.51 5.31
N GLN A 20 9.16 13.77 5.56
CA GLN A 20 8.66 14.24 6.85
C GLN A 20 7.13 14.15 6.98
N HIS A 21 6.42 14.09 5.85
CA HIS A 21 4.97 14.02 5.80
C HIS A 21 4.54 12.93 4.80
N PRO A 22 4.65 11.65 5.17
CA PRO A 22 4.16 10.57 4.33
C PRO A 22 2.64 10.64 4.16
N MET A 23 2.14 10.44 2.93
CA MET A 23 0.71 10.54 2.60
C MET A 23 0.07 9.15 2.43
N HIS A 24 0.27 8.31 3.43
CA HIS A 24 -0.26 6.96 3.46
C HIS A 24 -1.17 6.73 4.68
N LEU A 25 -2.13 5.84 4.52
CA LEU A 25 -2.97 5.33 5.59
C LEU A 25 -2.53 3.90 5.96
N GLY A 26 -2.82 3.49 7.18
CA GLY A 26 -2.51 2.14 7.65
C GLY A 26 -3.66 1.52 8.42
N ALA A 27 -3.74 0.19 8.38
CA ALA A 27 -4.66 -0.61 9.19
C ALA A 27 -3.88 -1.75 9.84
N LEU A 28 -3.89 -1.81 11.17
CA LEU A 28 -3.26 -2.87 11.95
C LEU A 28 -4.34 -3.84 12.44
N GLY A 29 -4.34 -5.06 11.90
CA GLY A 29 -5.14 -6.16 12.41
C GLY A 29 -4.33 -7.04 13.34
N VAL A 30 -4.86 -7.39 14.52
CA VAL A 30 -4.23 -8.32 15.47
C VAL A 30 -5.06 -9.59 15.51
N PHE A 31 -4.41 -10.73 15.33
CA PHE A 31 -5.05 -12.04 15.20
C PHE A 31 -4.53 -12.98 16.28
N ALA A 32 -5.45 -13.76 16.86
CA ALA A 32 -5.08 -14.90 17.67
C ALA A 32 -4.46 -15.99 16.77
N ALA A 33 -3.44 -16.66 17.29
CA ALA A 33 -2.72 -17.71 16.60
C ALA A 33 -2.65 -18.97 17.46
N HIS A 34 -2.74 -20.13 16.80
CA HIS A 34 -2.64 -21.43 17.45
C HIS A 34 -1.32 -22.14 17.12
N SER A 35 -0.39 -21.43 16.47
CA SER A 35 0.91 -21.94 16.04
C SER A 35 1.90 -20.79 15.87
N PRO A 36 3.17 -20.95 16.30
CA PRO A 36 4.23 -19.97 16.06
C PRO A 36 4.50 -19.68 14.58
N THR A 37 4.10 -20.59 13.68
CA THR A 37 4.26 -20.44 12.22
C THR A 37 3.12 -19.67 11.55
N ALA A 38 2.08 -19.29 12.29
CA ALA A 38 0.90 -18.63 11.73
C ALA A 38 1.24 -17.32 10.98
N GLY A 39 2.20 -16.54 11.48
CA GLY A 39 2.66 -15.32 10.79
C GLY A 39 3.34 -15.63 9.45
N VAL A 40 4.14 -16.69 9.37
CA VAL A 40 4.74 -17.13 8.10
C VAL A 40 3.65 -17.52 7.11
N HIS A 41 2.70 -18.35 7.55
CA HIS A 41 1.59 -18.78 6.71
C HIS A 41 0.72 -17.61 6.24
N ALA A 42 0.49 -16.62 7.12
CA ALA A 42 -0.23 -15.40 6.76
C ALA A 42 0.52 -14.61 5.68
N ALA A 43 1.84 -14.44 5.80
CA ALA A 43 2.63 -13.75 4.78
C ALA A 43 2.52 -14.44 3.40
N ASP A 44 2.67 -15.76 3.36
CA ASP A 44 2.53 -16.54 2.12
C ASP A 44 1.13 -16.40 1.51
N LEU A 45 0.08 -16.48 2.36
CA LEU A 45 -1.31 -16.35 1.93
C LEU A 45 -1.62 -14.95 1.37
N LEU A 46 -1.16 -13.90 2.05
CA LEU A 46 -1.34 -12.51 1.62
C LEU A 46 -0.66 -12.28 0.26
N ALA A 47 0.56 -12.78 0.07
CA ALA A 47 1.28 -12.66 -1.20
C ALA A 47 0.56 -13.40 -2.33
N ALA A 48 0.13 -14.64 -2.08
CA ALA A 48 -0.61 -15.43 -3.06
C ALA A 48 -1.91 -14.75 -3.49
N ARG A 49 -2.67 -14.18 -2.54
CA ARG A 49 -3.92 -13.48 -2.83
C ARG A 49 -3.71 -12.14 -3.50
N ALA A 50 -2.68 -11.39 -3.11
CA ALA A 50 -2.37 -10.10 -3.73
C ALA A 50 -2.08 -10.21 -5.23
N ALA A 51 -1.52 -11.34 -5.69
CA ALA A 51 -1.36 -11.64 -7.12
C ALA A 51 -2.68 -11.54 -7.90
N ALA A 52 -3.78 -11.98 -7.29
CA ALA A 52 -5.10 -12.05 -7.90
C ALA A 52 -5.85 -10.70 -7.88
N VAL A 53 -5.42 -9.71 -7.10
CA VAL A 53 -6.12 -8.42 -6.96
C VAL A 53 -5.59 -7.40 -7.99
N PRO A 54 -6.37 -7.03 -9.04
CA PRO A 54 -5.87 -6.15 -10.09
C PRO A 54 -5.54 -4.72 -9.62
N GLY A 55 -6.13 -4.27 -8.52
CA GLY A 55 -5.81 -2.96 -7.93
C GLY A 55 -4.39 -2.87 -7.35
N LEU A 56 -3.85 -3.99 -6.87
CA LEU A 56 -2.56 -4.02 -6.17
C LEU A 56 -1.35 -3.99 -7.11
N ARG A 57 -1.55 -4.24 -8.41
CA ARG A 57 -0.49 -4.10 -9.43
C ARG A 57 -0.43 -2.71 -10.05
N MET A 58 -1.24 -1.76 -9.58
CA MET A 58 -1.30 -0.41 -10.15
C MET A 58 -0.23 0.47 -9.53
N ARG A 59 0.68 0.99 -10.36
CA ARG A 59 1.68 1.99 -9.98
C ARG A 59 1.26 3.38 -10.42
N ILE A 60 1.81 4.40 -9.77
CA ILE A 60 1.60 5.80 -10.12
C ILE A 60 2.86 6.33 -10.80
N ARG A 61 2.68 6.93 -11.97
CA ARG A 61 3.78 7.51 -12.76
C ARG A 61 3.49 8.97 -13.07
N ASP A 62 4.46 9.82 -12.78
CA ASP A 62 4.41 11.24 -13.16
C ASP A 62 4.49 11.36 -14.68
N VAL A 63 3.64 12.21 -15.23
CA VAL A 63 3.57 12.52 -16.66
C VAL A 63 3.54 14.02 -16.87
N TRP A 64 4.29 14.48 -17.86
CA TRP A 64 4.19 15.87 -18.28
C TRP A 64 2.85 16.11 -18.98
N ARG A 65 2.03 16.99 -18.43
CA ARG A 65 0.78 17.45 -19.05
C ARG A 65 0.75 18.99 -19.03
N PRO A 66 0.97 19.66 -20.16
CA PRO A 66 0.79 21.09 -20.23
C PRO A 66 -0.70 21.40 -20.01
N LEU A 67 -1.01 22.21 -18.99
CA LEU A 67 -2.38 22.73 -18.80
C LEU A 67 -2.73 23.61 -20.00
N ALA A 68 -3.71 23.19 -20.80
CA ALA A 68 -4.16 23.92 -22.00
C ALA A 68 -4.78 25.31 -21.70
N PHE A 69 -4.88 25.72 -20.43
CA PHE A 69 -5.61 26.92 -19.98
C PHE A 69 -4.76 28.01 -19.31
N ALA A 70 -3.43 27.90 -19.26
CA ALA A 70 -2.61 28.93 -18.62
C ALA A 70 -1.28 29.17 -19.36
N PRO A 71 -1.25 30.06 -20.38
CA PRO A 71 -0.01 30.43 -21.09
C PRO A 71 1.01 31.19 -20.21
N SER A 72 0.64 31.57 -18.98
CA SER A 72 1.37 32.53 -18.15
C SER A 72 1.91 31.97 -16.83
N PHE A 73 1.74 30.67 -16.56
CA PHE A 73 2.31 30.03 -15.36
C PHE A 73 3.47 29.10 -15.77
N PRO A 74 4.73 29.44 -15.47
CA PRO A 74 5.89 28.62 -15.83
C PRO A 74 5.99 27.31 -15.03
N THR A 75 5.08 27.08 -14.08
CA THR A 75 4.95 25.86 -13.28
C THR A 75 3.80 25.00 -13.81
N ALA A 76 3.97 24.41 -14.99
CA ALA A 76 3.10 23.31 -15.42
C ALA A 76 3.29 22.14 -14.43
N PHE A 77 2.48 22.07 -13.38
CA PHE A 77 2.48 20.93 -12.47
C PHE A 77 2.14 19.68 -13.28
N GLY A 78 3.07 18.75 -13.33
CA GLY A 78 2.91 17.47 -14.01
C GLY A 78 1.65 16.75 -13.54
N GLY A 79 0.98 16.06 -14.45
CA GLY A 79 -0.06 15.12 -14.07
C GLY A 79 0.57 13.82 -13.56
N ALA A 80 -0.24 12.92 -13.05
CA ALA A 80 0.16 11.55 -12.82
C ALA A 80 -0.89 10.61 -13.39
N VAL A 81 -0.46 9.40 -13.75
CA VAL A 81 -1.35 8.33 -14.21
C VAL A 81 -1.19 7.09 -13.33
N ARG A 82 -2.29 6.38 -13.12
CA ARG A 82 -2.31 5.01 -12.61
C ARG A 82 -2.23 4.05 -13.79
N GLU A 83 -1.25 3.17 -13.78
CA GLU A 83 -1.07 2.15 -14.81
C GLU A 83 -0.67 0.81 -14.16
N PRO A 84 -1.07 -0.35 -14.74
CA PRO A 84 -0.61 -1.64 -14.25
C PRO A 84 0.89 -1.81 -14.52
N THR A 85 1.64 -2.29 -13.54
CA THR A 85 3.04 -2.69 -13.73
C THR A 85 3.12 -4.12 -14.30
N ARG A 86 4.07 -4.38 -15.19
CA ARG A 86 4.21 -5.68 -15.89
C ARG A 86 4.97 -6.72 -15.07
N ASP A 87 5.76 -6.22 -14.14
CA ASP A 87 6.76 -6.85 -13.28
C ASP A 87 6.29 -6.85 -11.82
N PHE A 88 4.99 -7.06 -11.62
CA PHE A 88 4.41 -7.11 -10.28
C PHE A 88 4.73 -8.45 -9.60
N ASP A 89 5.57 -8.40 -8.56
CA ASP A 89 5.78 -9.51 -7.64
C ASP A 89 5.17 -9.17 -6.26
N PRO A 90 4.12 -9.86 -5.81
CA PRO A 90 3.55 -9.67 -4.48
C PRO A 90 4.54 -9.84 -3.33
N LEU A 91 5.60 -10.65 -3.51
CA LEU A 91 6.62 -10.87 -2.48
C LEU A 91 7.45 -9.62 -2.19
N ASP A 92 7.52 -8.67 -3.13
CA ASP A 92 8.16 -7.37 -2.90
C ASP A 92 7.33 -6.46 -1.96
N HIS A 93 6.04 -6.76 -1.79
CA HIS A 93 5.10 -5.95 -1.03
C HIS A 93 4.70 -6.57 0.31
N VAL A 94 4.80 -7.88 0.47
CA VAL A 94 4.49 -8.58 1.72
C VAL A 94 5.77 -8.92 2.47
N ARG A 95 5.95 -8.33 3.66
CA ARG A 95 7.17 -8.49 4.46
C ARG A 95 6.87 -9.19 5.78
N LEU A 96 7.52 -10.32 6.00
CA LEU A 96 7.58 -10.96 7.32
C LEU A 96 8.70 -10.34 8.16
N HIS A 97 8.38 -9.92 9.37
CA HIS A 97 9.35 -9.39 10.33
C HIS A 97 9.73 -10.41 11.40
N ALA A 98 10.77 -10.08 12.16
CA ALA A 98 11.08 -10.81 13.38
C ALA A 98 9.92 -10.71 14.39
N PRO A 99 9.76 -11.70 15.28
CA PRO A 99 8.79 -11.63 16.36
C PRO A 99 8.97 -10.37 17.22
N THR A 100 7.87 -9.84 17.74
CA THR A 100 7.86 -8.65 18.63
C THR A 100 6.88 -8.81 19.77
N ALA A 101 7.20 -8.21 20.92
CA ALA A 101 6.28 -8.06 22.06
C ALA A 101 5.31 -6.86 21.89
N ASP A 102 5.62 -5.90 21.02
CA ASP A 102 4.82 -4.69 20.81
C ASP A 102 4.56 -4.44 19.32
N PHE A 103 3.37 -4.86 18.87
CA PHE A 103 2.92 -4.63 17.51
C PHE A 103 2.70 -3.15 17.19
N HIS A 104 2.26 -2.35 18.16
CA HIS A 104 1.94 -0.93 17.94
C HIS A 104 3.21 -0.10 17.77
N ALA A 105 4.25 -0.35 18.56
CA ALA A 105 5.54 0.33 18.42
C ALA A 105 6.18 0.02 17.06
N VAL A 106 6.20 -1.25 16.65
CA VAL A 106 6.73 -1.64 15.33
C VAL A 106 5.89 -1.03 14.21
N ALA A 107 4.55 -1.11 14.29
CA ALA A 107 3.66 -0.49 13.31
C ALA A 107 3.87 1.03 13.22
N GLY A 108 4.02 1.71 14.34
CA GLY A 108 4.33 3.14 14.40
C GLY A 108 5.62 3.50 13.68
N SER A 109 6.69 2.73 13.90
CA SER A 109 7.97 2.91 13.19
C SER A 109 7.84 2.65 11.68
N LEU A 110 7.11 1.61 11.28
CA LEU A 110 6.86 1.31 9.87
C LEU A 110 6.03 2.41 9.19
N MET A 111 5.09 3.02 9.91
CA MET A 111 4.28 4.15 9.43
C MET A 111 5.05 5.46 9.33
N GLN A 112 6.26 5.59 9.86
CA GLN A 112 7.07 6.80 9.65
C GLN A 112 7.79 6.81 8.29
N ARG A 113 7.97 5.65 7.66
CA ARG A 113 8.76 5.52 6.43
C ARG A 113 7.89 5.72 5.20
N PRO A 114 8.20 6.61 4.24
CA PRO A 114 7.43 6.71 2.99
C PRO A 114 7.40 5.40 2.21
N LEU A 115 6.38 5.23 1.37
CA LEU A 115 6.33 4.12 0.42
C LEU A 115 7.29 4.38 -0.73
N GLU A 116 7.87 3.32 -1.30
CA GLU A 116 8.80 3.44 -2.41
C GLU A 116 8.07 3.88 -3.68
N ARG A 117 8.53 4.99 -4.28
CA ARG A 117 7.99 5.47 -5.56
C ARG A 117 8.43 4.57 -6.72
N GLY A 118 7.61 4.53 -7.77
CA GLY A 118 7.86 3.71 -8.97
C GLY A 118 7.31 2.28 -8.89
N LYS A 119 6.99 1.81 -7.68
CA LYS A 119 6.26 0.55 -7.42
C LYS A 119 4.78 0.83 -7.14
N PRO A 120 3.90 -0.19 -7.19
CA PRO A 120 2.56 -0.07 -6.63
C PRO A 120 2.63 0.39 -5.17
N PRO A 121 2.02 1.54 -4.80
CA PRO A 121 2.36 2.21 -3.54
C PRO A 121 1.51 1.63 -2.39
N TRP A 122 1.83 0.40 -2.01
CA TRP A 122 1.29 -0.31 -0.87
C TRP A 122 2.28 -1.34 -0.31
N GLU A 123 2.14 -1.66 0.97
CA GLU A 123 2.90 -2.71 1.67
C GLU A 123 1.98 -3.46 2.64
N ALA A 124 2.27 -4.74 2.88
CA ALA A 124 1.74 -5.51 3.99
C ALA A 124 2.89 -6.00 4.86
N HIS A 125 2.81 -5.80 6.17
CA HIS A 125 3.81 -6.25 7.12
C HIS A 125 3.21 -7.25 8.09
N VAL A 126 3.78 -8.44 8.15
CA VAL A 126 3.38 -9.48 9.09
C VAL A 126 4.34 -9.51 10.26
N LEU A 127 3.79 -9.37 11.47
CA LEU A 127 4.51 -9.25 12.73
C LEU A 127 4.12 -10.44 13.63
N PRO A 128 4.94 -11.50 13.71
CA PRO A 128 4.70 -12.58 14.68
C PRO A 128 4.79 -12.05 16.12
N GLY A 129 3.95 -12.57 17.02
CA GLY A 129 4.10 -12.33 18.46
C GLY A 129 5.21 -13.17 19.04
N GLU A 130 5.99 -12.60 19.97
CA GLU A 130 6.99 -13.35 20.74
C GLU A 130 6.37 -14.48 21.58
N ASP A 131 5.10 -14.32 21.95
CA ASP A 131 4.31 -15.31 22.70
C ASP A 131 3.96 -16.56 21.87
N GLY A 132 4.09 -16.50 20.54
CA GLY A 132 3.68 -17.55 19.61
C GLY A 132 2.16 -17.79 19.56
N THR A 133 1.36 -16.95 20.22
CA THR A 133 -0.11 -17.06 20.31
C THR A 133 -0.85 -15.93 19.60
N SER A 134 -0.11 -15.00 18.99
CA SER A 134 -0.68 -13.95 18.17
C SER A 134 0.23 -13.56 17.01
N PHE A 135 -0.35 -12.89 16.02
CA PHE A 135 0.41 -12.12 15.03
C PHE A 135 -0.40 -10.90 14.63
N ALA A 136 0.27 -9.90 14.07
CA ALA A 136 -0.39 -8.74 13.50
C ALA A 136 -0.07 -8.59 12.01
N VAL A 137 -1.00 -7.98 11.28
CA VAL A 137 -0.81 -7.56 9.89
C VAL A 137 -1.05 -6.06 9.82
N LEU A 138 -0.02 -5.32 9.44
CA LEU A 138 -0.14 -3.90 9.07
C LEU A 138 -0.26 -3.80 7.56
N PHE A 139 -1.43 -3.41 7.07
CA PHE A 139 -1.57 -2.91 5.71
C PHE A 139 -1.26 -1.43 5.66
N LYS A 140 -0.60 -1.01 4.59
CA LYS A 140 -0.20 0.37 4.37
C LYS A 140 -0.41 0.74 2.91
N PHE A 141 -1.15 1.82 2.64
CA PHE A 141 -1.51 2.25 1.29
C PHE A 141 -1.28 3.74 1.13
N HIS A 142 -0.72 4.16 0.00
CA HIS A 142 -0.66 5.57 -0.35
C HIS A 142 -2.05 6.09 -0.73
N HIS A 143 -2.42 7.29 -0.26
CA HIS A 143 -3.75 7.89 -0.53
C HIS A 143 -4.08 8.00 -2.02
N ALA A 144 -3.08 8.26 -2.85
CA ALA A 144 -3.24 8.34 -4.30
C ALA A 144 -3.53 6.99 -5.00
N LEU A 145 -3.31 5.85 -4.35
CA LEU A 145 -3.73 4.54 -4.89
C LEU A 145 -5.17 4.23 -4.48
N ALA A 146 -5.47 4.47 -3.21
CA ALA A 146 -6.77 4.23 -2.62
C ALA A 146 -7.06 5.27 -1.55
N ASP A 147 -8.23 5.90 -1.63
CA ASP A 147 -8.82 6.59 -0.48
C ASP A 147 -9.15 5.57 0.63
N GLY A 148 -9.52 6.07 1.83
CA GLY A 148 -9.71 5.20 3.00
C GLY A 148 -10.68 4.04 2.79
N LEU A 149 -11.80 4.26 2.08
CA LEU A 149 -12.79 3.21 1.83
C LEU A 149 -12.26 2.19 0.81
N ARG A 150 -11.63 2.65 -0.27
CA ARG A 150 -11.00 1.77 -1.26
C ARG A 150 -9.86 0.97 -0.65
N ALA A 151 -9.10 1.55 0.28
CA ALA A 151 -8.00 0.86 0.93
C ALA A 151 -8.51 -0.25 1.87
N LEU A 152 -9.62 -0.01 2.57
CA LEU A 152 -10.31 -1.05 3.34
C LEU A 152 -10.83 -2.17 2.44
N THR A 153 -11.43 -1.86 1.29
CA THR A 153 -11.87 -2.89 0.32
C THR A 153 -10.69 -3.71 -0.20
N LEU A 154 -9.55 -3.09 -0.50
CA LEU A 154 -8.35 -3.79 -0.94
C LEU A 154 -7.79 -4.70 0.17
N ALA A 155 -7.68 -4.20 1.41
CA ALA A 155 -7.25 -4.99 2.54
C ALA A 155 -8.19 -6.18 2.78
N ALA A 156 -9.50 -5.94 2.72
CA ALA A 156 -10.52 -6.99 2.85
C ALA A 156 -10.36 -8.05 1.76
N ALA A 157 -10.23 -7.68 0.48
CA ALA A 157 -10.09 -8.62 -0.62
C ALA A 157 -8.86 -9.56 -0.49
N VAL A 158 -7.79 -9.10 0.18
CA VAL A 158 -6.62 -9.95 0.46
C VAL A 158 -6.84 -10.80 1.73
N MET A 159 -7.54 -10.29 2.74
CA MET A 159 -7.83 -10.99 3.99
C MET A 159 -8.91 -12.07 3.87
N ASP A 160 -9.91 -11.83 3.03
CA ASP A 160 -10.99 -12.75 2.71
C ASP A 160 -11.38 -12.53 1.25
N PRO A 161 -11.25 -13.54 0.35
CA PRO A 161 -11.63 -13.39 -1.04
C PRO A 161 -13.14 -13.12 -1.13
N MET A 162 -13.51 -11.84 -1.18
CA MET A 162 -14.86 -11.44 -1.48
C MET A 162 -15.11 -11.74 -2.96
N ASP A 163 -16.18 -12.48 -3.28
CA ASP A 163 -16.72 -12.51 -4.63
C ASP A 163 -17.15 -11.07 -4.99
N MET A 164 -16.27 -10.34 -5.67
CA MET A 164 -16.49 -8.98 -6.18
C MET A 164 -16.64 -8.98 -7.69
#